data_AF-A0A1Y4GZE0-F1
#
_entry.id   AF-A0A1Y4GZE0-F1
#
_cell.length_a   1.000
_cell.length_b   1.000
_cell.length_c   1.000
_cell.angle_alpha   90.00
_cell.angle_beta   90.00
_cell.angle_gamma   90.00
#
_symmetry.space_group_name_H-M   'P 1'
#
loop_
_entity.id
_entity.type
_entity.pdbx_description
1 polymer ?
#
loop_
_entity_poly.entity_id
_entity_poly.type
_entity_poly.pdbx_seq_one_letter_code
_entity_poly.pdbx_strand_id
1 'polypeptide(L)'
;MLKFDPGKMPFHWYKVNNHSSGNIGNFNYWIVPRDGHMQVSWWYGIYSYERTKVHHDREFEMSEAGLQQAWQWLEEEFNSLDPNEVEKPLSILDEQPYTPPPAEDEAPF
;
A
#
# COMPACT_ATOMS: atom_id res chain seq x y z
N MET A 1 18.16 6.80 8.24
CA MET A 1 17.01 7.33 7.48
C MET A 1 17.00 6.73 6.09
N LEU A 2 16.17 5.71 5.93
CA LEU A 2 15.82 5.11 4.65
C LEU A 2 15.29 6.17 3.68
N LYS A 3 15.61 6.02 2.40
CA LYS A 3 15.06 6.85 1.31
C LYS A 3 14.04 6.04 0.54
N PHE A 4 13.00 6.70 0.06
CA PHE A 4 11.99 6.04 -0.77
C PHE A 4 12.55 5.77 -2.18
N ASP A 5 13.04 4.56 -2.43
CA ASP A 5 13.44 4.08 -3.75
C ASP A 5 13.04 2.62 -3.95
N PRO A 6 11.76 2.36 -4.26
CA PRO A 6 11.24 1.00 -4.22
C PRO A 6 11.29 0.28 -5.58
N GLY A 7 12.06 0.78 -6.54
CA GLY A 7 12.13 0.21 -7.89
C GLY A 7 10.87 0.49 -8.72
N LYS A 8 10.74 1.74 -9.20
CA LYS A 8 9.60 2.19 -9.99
C LYS A 8 9.44 1.35 -11.28
N MET A 9 8.26 0.78 -11.48
CA MET A 9 7.91 0.11 -12.74
C MET A 9 7.44 1.13 -13.79
N PRO A 10 7.76 0.93 -15.08
CA PRO A 10 7.31 1.81 -16.16
C PRO A 10 5.80 1.66 -16.40
N PHE A 11 5.16 2.69 -16.98
CA PHE A 11 3.71 2.71 -17.21
C PHE A 11 3.18 1.52 -18.04
N HIS A 12 3.95 1.04 -19.01
CA HIS A 12 3.55 -0.11 -19.83
C HIS A 12 3.30 -1.39 -19.00
N TRP A 13 3.92 -1.50 -17.81
CA TRP A 13 3.75 -2.63 -16.90
C TRP A 13 2.30 -2.71 -16.42
N TYR A 14 1.74 -1.57 -16.02
CA TYR A 14 0.38 -1.47 -15.51
C TYR A 14 -0.68 -1.56 -16.62
N LYS A 15 -0.37 -1.07 -17.83
CA LYS A 15 -1.24 -1.20 -19.00
C LYS A 15 -1.57 -2.64 -19.39
N VAL A 16 -0.70 -3.59 -19.07
CA VAL A 16 -0.94 -5.03 -19.31
C VAL A 16 -1.50 -5.75 -18.07
N ASN A 17 -2.09 -5.00 -17.14
CA ASN A 17 -2.68 -5.48 -15.88
C ASN A 17 -1.68 -6.15 -14.92
N ASN A 18 -0.39 -5.85 -15.01
CA ASN A 18 0.55 -6.27 -13.96
C ASN A 18 0.45 -5.33 -12.76
N HIS A 19 0.46 -5.89 -11.56
CA HIS A 19 0.60 -5.14 -10.32
C HIS A 19 2.07 -4.95 -9.95
N SER A 20 2.36 -4.00 -9.07
CA SER A 20 3.65 -3.88 -8.38
C SER A 20 3.43 -3.77 -6.89
N SER A 21 4.38 -4.27 -6.10
CA SER A 21 4.38 -4.15 -4.65
C SER A 21 5.82 -4.08 -4.14
N GLY A 22 5.98 -3.58 -2.93
CA GLY A 22 7.28 -3.50 -2.29
C GLY A 22 7.18 -3.01 -0.86
N ASN A 23 8.32 -2.99 -0.18
CA ASN A 23 8.43 -2.50 1.17
C ASN A 23 9.73 -1.73 1.38
N ILE A 24 9.69 -0.75 2.28
CA ILE A 24 10.84 0.00 2.78
C ILE A 24 10.72 0.06 4.30
N GLY A 25 11.53 -0.74 4.99
CA GLY A 25 11.34 -0.98 6.42
C GLY A 25 9.94 -1.57 6.66
N ASN A 26 9.18 -0.94 7.55
CA ASN A 26 7.80 -1.32 7.88
C ASN A 26 6.73 -0.66 6.99
N PHE A 27 7.13 0.20 6.04
CA PHE A 27 6.21 0.77 5.06
C PHE A 27 6.05 -0.20 3.90
N ASN A 28 4.83 -0.70 3.70
CA ASN A 28 4.49 -1.57 2.58
C ASN A 28 3.57 -0.82 1.63
N TYR A 29 3.68 -1.12 0.34
CA TYR A 29 2.80 -0.52 -0.65
C TYR A 29 2.54 -1.47 -1.81
N TRP A 30 1.50 -1.17 -2.57
CA TRP A 30 1.23 -1.77 -3.87
C TRP A 30 0.54 -0.80 -4.82
N ILE A 31 0.64 -1.09 -6.12
CA ILE A 31 -0.06 -0.41 -7.21
C ILE A 31 -0.74 -1.49 -8.03
N VAL A 32 -2.07 -1.43 -8.11
CA VAL A 32 -2.92 -2.43 -8.75
C VAL A 32 -3.76 -1.76 -9.85
N PRO A 33 -3.60 -2.17 -11.12
CA PRO A 33 -4.50 -1.78 -12.20
C PRO A 33 -5.94 -2.26 -11.94
N ARG A 34 -6.91 -1.35 -12.07
CA ARG A 34 -8.35 -1.62 -11.90
C ARG A 34 -9.11 -0.77 -12.90
N ASP A 35 -9.93 -1.36 -13.78
CA ASP A 35 -10.94 -0.68 -14.61
C ASP A 35 -10.69 0.81 -14.96
N GLY A 36 -9.62 1.08 -15.72
CA GLY A 36 -9.27 2.43 -16.19
C GLY A 36 -8.54 3.34 -15.19
N HIS A 37 -8.22 2.84 -14.00
CA HIS A 37 -7.47 3.51 -12.95
C HIS A 37 -6.39 2.59 -12.34
N MET A 38 -5.50 3.18 -11.55
CA MET A 38 -4.56 2.48 -10.68
C MET A 38 -4.99 2.73 -9.25
N GLN A 39 -5.35 1.66 -8.54
CA GLN A 39 -5.48 1.71 -7.09
C GLN A 39 -4.09 1.61 -6.49
N VAL A 40 -3.71 2.60 -5.70
CA VAL A 40 -2.45 2.61 -4.96
C VAL A 40 -2.80 2.54 -3.50
N SER A 41 -2.11 1.66 -2.79
CA SER A 41 -2.29 1.57 -1.35
C SER A 41 -0.97 1.47 -0.63
N TRP A 42 -0.96 1.94 0.60
CA TRP A 42 0.11 1.68 1.53
C TRP A 42 -0.43 1.31 2.90
N TRP A 43 0.35 0.54 3.64
CA TRP A 43 0.04 0.14 5.00
C TRP A 43 1.33 -0.05 5.78
N TYR A 44 1.18 -0.09 7.10
CA TYR A 44 2.30 -0.20 8.01
C TYR A 44 2.29 -1.53 8.74
N GLY A 45 3.47 -2.13 8.90
CA GLY A 45 3.67 -3.28 9.77
C GLY A 45 4.11 -4.55 9.05
N ILE A 46 4.01 -5.68 9.75
CA ILE A 46 4.52 -6.99 9.30
C ILE A 46 3.51 -7.81 8.52
N TYR A 47 2.23 -7.46 8.62
CA TYR A 47 1.14 -8.22 8.03
C TYR A 47 0.81 -7.72 6.62
N SER A 48 0.17 -8.58 5.83
CA SER A 48 -0.33 -8.20 4.51
C SER A 48 -1.44 -7.14 4.66
N TYR A 49 -1.74 -6.46 3.55
CA TYR A 49 -2.80 -5.47 3.48
C TYR A 49 -4.12 -5.96 4.11
N GLU A 50 -4.56 -7.18 3.77
CA GLU A 50 -5.83 -7.76 4.24
C GLU A 50 -5.85 -8.06 5.74
N ARG A 51 -4.66 -8.23 6.32
CA ARG A 51 -4.44 -8.56 7.73
C ARG A 51 -3.98 -7.35 8.52
N THR A 52 -4.02 -6.16 7.92
CA THR A 52 -3.66 -4.89 8.56
C THR A 52 -4.92 -4.07 8.77
N LYS A 53 -5.12 -3.59 10.00
CA LYS A 53 -6.34 -2.85 10.38
C LYS A 53 -6.42 -1.49 9.68
N VAL A 54 -5.29 -0.82 9.50
CA VAL A 54 -5.20 0.52 8.92
C VAL A 54 -4.39 0.45 7.65
N HIS A 55 -5.03 0.85 6.56
CA HIS A 55 -4.42 1.02 5.26
C HIS A 55 -4.96 2.30 4.65
N HIS A 56 -4.20 2.84 3.71
CA HIS A 56 -4.52 4.06 2.99
C HIS A 56 -4.60 3.74 1.51
N ASP A 57 -5.71 4.10 0.89
CA ASP A 57 -5.97 3.90 -0.53
C ASP A 57 -6.12 5.24 -1.24
N ARG A 58 -5.60 5.29 -2.47
CA ARG A 58 -5.89 6.38 -3.40
C ARG A 58 -5.90 5.85 -4.82
N GLU A 59 -6.86 6.33 -5.61
CA GLU A 59 -6.97 6.03 -7.02
C GLU A 59 -6.32 7.12 -7.86
N PHE A 60 -5.68 6.69 -8.95
CA PHE A 60 -5.07 7.56 -9.94
C PHE A 60 -5.52 7.12 -11.33
N GLU A 61 -5.61 8.06 -12.26
CA GLU A 61 -5.94 7.77 -13.65
C GLU A 61 -4.93 6.78 -14.26
N MET A 62 -5.38 5.84 -15.10
CA MET A 62 -4.50 4.94 -15.87
C MET A 62 -3.78 5.70 -17.00
N SER A 63 -2.86 6.58 -16.62
CA SER A 63 -2.03 7.40 -17.50
C SER A 63 -0.60 7.51 -16.96
N GLU A 64 0.35 7.98 -17.78
CA GLU A 64 1.73 8.22 -17.32
C GLU A 64 1.77 9.29 -16.22
N ALA A 65 0.96 10.35 -16.35
CA ALA A 65 0.81 11.38 -15.34
C ALA A 65 0.20 10.81 -14.05
N GLY A 66 -0.83 9.96 -14.15
CA GLY A 66 -1.41 9.28 -12.99
C GLY A 66 -0.40 8.37 -12.28
N LEU A 67 0.46 7.66 -13.02
CA LEU A 67 1.53 6.85 -12.43
C LEU A 67 2.58 7.71 -11.72
N GLN A 68 2.95 8.85 -12.30
CA GLN A 68 3.88 9.77 -11.65
C GLN A 68 3.29 10.33 -10.35
N GLN A 69 2.01 10.71 -10.36
CA GLN A 69 1.29 11.17 -9.17
C GLN A 69 1.18 10.07 -8.11
N ALA A 70 0.92 8.82 -8.52
CA ALA A 70 0.92 7.66 -7.64
C ALA A 70 2.25 7.49 -6.90
N TRP A 71 3.37 7.55 -7.62
CA TRP A 71 4.69 7.46 -7.02
C TRP A 71 5.02 8.65 -6.11
N GLN A 72 4.65 9.85 -6.52
CA GLN A 72 4.84 11.05 -5.69
C GLN A 72 4.04 10.95 -4.40
N TRP A 73 2.79 10.48 -4.47
CA TRP A 73 1.97 10.27 -3.28
C TRP A 73 2.60 9.26 -2.32
N LEU A 74 3.05 8.11 -2.80
CA LEU A 74 3.74 7.13 -1.94
C LEU A 74 5.00 7.71 -1.28
N GLU A 75 5.76 8.52 -2.02
CA GLU A 75 6.95 9.20 -1.48
C GLU A 75 6.59 10.24 -0.42
N GLU A 76 5.54 11.03 -0.62
CA GLU A 76 5.02 12.00 0.34
C GLU A 76 4.53 11.31 1.62
N GLU A 77 3.74 10.24 1.49
CA GLU A 77 3.25 9.45 2.62
C GLU A 77 4.41 8.83 3.40
N PHE A 78 5.37 8.21 2.72
CA PHE A 78 6.57 7.68 3.37
C PHE A 78 7.36 8.74 4.15
N ASN A 79 7.57 9.91 3.54
CA ASN A 79 8.32 11.02 4.15
C ASN A 79 7.57 11.70 5.30
N SER A 80 6.26 11.49 5.41
CA SER A 80 5.44 12.02 6.51
C SER A 80 5.53 11.19 7.80
N LEU A 81 6.04 9.95 7.70
CA LEU A 81 6.15 9.02 8.82
C LEU A 81 7.38 9.32 9.70
N ASP A 82 7.32 8.90 10.97
CA ASP A 82 8.48 8.94 11.85
C ASP A 82 9.53 7.91 11.38
N PRO A 83 10.74 8.35 10.98
CA PRO A 83 11.77 7.44 10.49
C PRO A 83 12.16 6.34 11.48
N ASN A 84 12.06 6.62 12.79
CA ASN A 84 12.41 5.63 13.82
C ASN A 84 11.41 4.49 13.87
N GLU A 85 10.13 4.77 13.60
CA GLU A 85 9.11 3.73 13.50
C GLU A 85 9.33 2.91 12.23
N VAL A 86 9.54 3.55 11.07
CA VAL A 86 9.77 2.84 9.80
C VAL A 86 10.97 1.88 9.87
N GLU A 87 12.04 2.26 10.57
CA GLU A 87 13.26 1.45 10.75
C GLU A 87 13.19 0.45 11.91
N LYS A 88 12.16 0.53 12.77
CA LYS A 88 12.04 -0.31 13.96
C LYS A 88 11.88 -1.79 13.57
N PRO A 89 12.65 -2.72 14.17
CA PRO A 89 12.39 -4.13 13.95
C PRO A 89 11.03 -4.50 14.55
N LEU A 90 10.16 -5.07 13.73
CA LEU A 90 8.88 -5.64 14.15
C LEU A 90 8.96 -7.17 14.17
N SER A 91 8.22 -7.80 15.08
CA SER A 91 8.13 -9.24 15.23
C SER A 91 6.68 -9.71 15.13
N ILE A 92 6.48 -10.86 14.49
CA ILE A 92 5.19 -11.57 14.46
C ILE A 92 4.66 -11.95 15.85
N LEU A 93 5.51 -11.92 16.87
CA LEU A 93 5.13 -12.19 18.25
C LEU A 93 4.59 -10.95 18.96
N ASP A 94 4.90 -9.76 18.47
CA ASP A 94 4.57 -8.48 19.12
C ASP A 94 3.22 -7.92 18.64
N GLU A 95 2.80 -8.30 17.43
CA GLU A 95 1.56 -7.82 16.81
C GLU A 95 0.66 -8.99 16.41
N GLN A 96 -0.65 -8.85 16.62
CA GLN A 96 -1.65 -9.81 16.15
C GLN A 96 -2.23 -9.37 14.80
N PRO A 97 -2.46 -10.31 13.87
CA PRO A 97 -3.08 -9.99 12.59
C PRO A 97 -4.50 -9.47 12.80
N TYR A 98 -4.88 -8.44 12.07
CA TYR A 98 -6.26 -7.98 12.07
C TYR A 98 -7.16 -9.04 11.45
N THR A 99 -8.23 -9.38 12.18
CA THR A 99 -9.33 -10.19 11.68
C THR A 99 -10.58 -9.30 11.74
N PRO A 100 -11.21 -8.96 10.61
CA PRO A 100 -12.43 -8.17 10.65
C PRO A 100 -13.52 -8.91 11.44
N PRO A 101 -14.40 -8.19 12.15
CA PRO A 101 -15.55 -8.82 12.79
C PRO A 101 -16.39 -9.54 11.72
N PRO A 102 -17.12 -10.62 12.08
CA PRO A 102 -18.08 -11.24 11.18
C PRO A 102 -19.00 -10.14 10.62
N ALA A 103 -19.28 -10.16 9.32
CA ALA A 103 -20.33 -9.32 8.77
C ALA A 103 -21.60 -9.58 9.60
N GLU A 104 -22.17 -8.55 10.22
CA GLU A 104 -23.47 -8.70 10.85
C GLU A 104 -24.40 -9.22 9.76
N ASP A 105 -24.91 -10.44 9.94
CA ASP A 105 -25.91 -11.01 9.05
C ASP A 105 -26.99 -9.94 8.89
N GLU A 106 -27.14 -9.41 7.67
CA GLU A 106 -28.28 -8.58 7.34
C GLU A 106 -29.50 -9.39 7.76
N ALA A 107 -30.16 -8.95 8.83
CA ALA A 107 -31.25 -9.69 9.43
C ALA A 107 -32.24 -10.02 8.30
N PRO A 108 -32.60 -11.31 8.10
CA PRO A 108 -33.54 -11.65 7.06
C PRO A 108 -34.84 -10.89 7.35
N PHE A 109 -35.18 -9.97 6.43
CA PHE A 109 -36.42 -9.19 6.43
C PHE A 109 -37.65 -10.10 6.47
#